data_AF-A0A0B8NZS3-F1
#
_entry.id   AF-A0A0B8NZS3-F1
#
_cell.length_a   1.000
_cell.length_b   1.000
_cell.length_c   1.000
_cell.angle_alpha   90.00
_cell.angle_beta   90.00
_cell.angle_gamma   90.00
#
_symmetry.space_group_name_H-M   'P 1'
#
loop_
_entity.id
_entity.type
_entity.pdbx_description
1 polymer ?
#
loop_
_entity_poly.entity_id
_entity_poly.type
_entity_poly.pdbx_seq_one_letter_code
_entity_poly.pdbx_strand_id
1 'polypeptide(L)'
;MFKHFDDVKVIVYLRRQDRQLVSHIQEGSKAPTLPAYLYYSEGIFEENNYDELFYLDYHKRLSLWANAIGKNNLVIRLFERNSLKNGDAVCDFFDLLGISIPKETRRSNESLSRNSFEIGLILNKYFCHRHHTSKLIRNLFKHHNASGQKYLPSRSTAYSIYSSFSDSNIELMNAFGDDLKFDEDFTMYSEQNKKFTLGKESIDLIFSTLANNQILSSDKLRDAAISLEQVNLEQSRLLMSAALKLKPHGKTIQSKLKKYEKLLKDGN
;
A
#
# COMPACT_ATOMS: atom_id res chain seq x y z
N MET A 1 -7.66 36.60 9.45
CA MET A 1 -7.84 37.07 8.06
C MET A 1 -6.80 36.36 7.21
N PHE A 2 -7.19 35.64 6.16
CA PHE A 2 -6.23 34.92 5.32
C PHE A 2 -5.42 35.92 4.49
N LYS A 3 -4.14 35.60 4.23
CA LYS A 3 -3.22 36.50 3.53
C LYS A 3 -3.60 36.75 2.06
N HIS A 4 -4.34 35.84 1.44
CA HIS A 4 -4.55 35.81 -0.02
C HIS A 4 -6.01 35.68 -0.47
N PHE A 5 -6.94 35.38 0.43
CA PHE A 5 -8.34 35.11 0.10
C PHE A 5 -9.26 35.72 1.15
N ASP A 6 -10.39 36.27 0.70
CA ASP A 6 -11.40 36.85 1.60
C ASP A 6 -12.29 35.77 2.23
N ASP A 7 -12.55 34.68 1.50
CA ASP A 7 -13.32 33.52 1.96
C ASP A 7 -12.60 32.23 1.58
N VAL A 8 -12.61 31.26 2.50
CA VAL A 8 -12.00 29.94 2.32
C VAL A 8 -12.97 28.90 2.86
N LYS A 9 -13.40 27.99 1.99
CA LYS A 9 -14.11 26.77 2.38
C LYS A 9 -13.23 25.55 2.19
N VAL A 10 -13.29 24.64 3.15
CA VAL A 10 -12.56 23.36 3.10
C VAL A 10 -13.57 22.23 3.13
N ILE A 11 -13.56 21.40 2.09
CA ILE A 11 -14.37 20.19 1.98
C ILE A 11 -13.50 18.99 2.37
N VAL A 12 -13.91 18.24 3.37
CA VAL A 12 -13.18 17.07 3.89
C VAL A 12 -14.02 15.81 3.76
N TYR A 13 -13.45 14.79 3.14
CA TYR A 13 -14.03 13.45 3.10
C TYR A 13 -13.32 12.53 4.09
N LEU A 14 -14.06 12.00 5.06
CA LEU A 14 -13.57 11.08 6.08
C LEU A 14 -13.91 9.65 5.73
N ARG A 15 -12.93 8.78 5.77
CA ARG A 15 -13.11 7.33 5.61
C ARG A 15 -12.87 6.66 6.95
N ARG A 16 -13.59 5.57 7.27
CA ARG A 16 -13.36 4.82 8.51
C ARG A 16 -11.88 4.45 8.68
N GLN A 17 -11.34 4.57 9.89
CA GLN A 17 -9.90 4.61 10.16
C GLN A 17 -9.14 3.37 9.63
N ASP A 18 -9.71 2.18 9.80
CA ASP A 18 -9.19 0.92 9.24
C ASP A 18 -9.07 0.97 7.72
N ARG A 19 -10.13 1.43 7.03
CA ARG A 19 -10.18 1.55 5.57
C ARG A 19 -9.26 2.67 5.07
N GLN A 20 -9.11 3.74 5.84
CA GLN A 20 -8.20 4.85 5.54
C GLN A 20 -6.74 4.40 5.61
N LEU A 21 -6.37 3.68 6.67
CA LEU A 21 -5.03 3.13 6.84
C LEU A 21 -4.68 2.18 5.69
N VAL A 22 -5.56 1.23 5.37
CA VAL A 22 -5.40 0.31 4.22
C VAL A 22 -5.14 1.08 2.92
N SER A 23 -5.92 2.12 2.66
CA SER A 23 -5.76 2.95 1.46
C SER A 23 -4.43 3.69 1.43
N HIS A 24 -4.01 4.23 2.57
CA HIS A 24 -2.77 4.99 2.67
C HIS A 24 -1.55 4.12 2.42
N ILE A 25 -1.53 2.90 3.00
CA ILE A 25 -0.45 1.94 2.77
C ILE A 25 -0.45 1.48 1.31
N GLN A 26 -1.63 1.26 0.70
CA GLN A 26 -1.72 0.92 -0.73
C GLN A 26 -1.12 2.01 -1.61
N GLU A 27 -1.36 3.29 -1.33
CA GLU A 27 -0.71 4.37 -2.07
C GLU A 27 0.80 4.43 -1.79
N GLY A 28 1.22 4.21 -0.55
CA GLY A 28 2.63 4.07 -0.18
C GLY A 28 3.37 2.97 -0.93
N SER A 29 2.67 1.94 -1.43
CA SER A 29 3.26 0.87 -2.26
C SER A 29 3.38 1.20 -3.75
N LYS A 30 2.64 2.21 -4.25
CA LYS A 30 2.51 2.52 -5.68
C LYS A 30 3.65 3.37 -6.26
N ALA A 31 4.40 4.05 -5.42
CA ALA A 31 5.53 4.88 -5.81
C ALA A 31 6.55 4.93 -4.65
N PRO A 32 7.80 5.37 -4.89
CA PRO A 32 8.72 5.70 -3.80
C PRO A 32 8.29 7.02 -3.14
N THR A 33 7.11 7.03 -2.53
CA THR A 33 6.70 8.06 -1.59
C THR A 33 7.32 7.72 -0.25
N LEU A 34 8.62 8.04 -0.12
CA LEU A 34 9.42 7.81 1.08
C LEU A 34 8.66 8.21 2.37
N PRO A 35 7.88 9.33 2.42
CA PRO A 35 7.10 9.65 3.62
C PRO A 35 6.03 8.60 3.95
N ALA A 36 5.22 8.16 2.98
CA ALA A 36 4.15 7.18 3.23
C ALA A 36 4.68 5.79 3.56
N TYR A 37 5.82 5.41 2.97
CA TYR A 37 6.55 4.20 3.36
C TYR A 37 7.12 4.34 4.78
N LEU A 38 7.89 5.39 5.09
CA LEU A 38 8.53 5.55 6.39
C LEU A 38 7.53 5.65 7.55
N TYR A 39 6.36 6.25 7.31
CA TYR A 39 5.37 6.45 8.38
C TYR A 39 4.60 5.17 8.76
N TYR A 40 4.57 4.14 7.90
CA TYR A 40 3.64 3.02 8.06
C TYR A 40 4.17 1.64 7.69
N SER A 41 5.34 1.50 7.05
CA SER A 41 5.73 0.23 6.37
C SER A 41 6.51 -0.78 7.21
N GLU A 42 7.06 -0.40 8.36
CA GLU A 42 7.58 -1.37 9.32
C GLU A 42 6.45 -1.72 10.29
N GLY A 43 6.05 -3.00 10.36
CA GLY A 43 5.05 -3.44 11.35
C GLY A 43 3.60 -3.04 11.08
N ILE A 44 3.21 -2.79 9.82
CA ILE A 44 1.91 -2.25 9.31
C ILE A 44 0.62 -2.62 10.09
N PHE A 45 0.55 -3.81 10.70
CA PHE A 45 -0.58 -4.28 11.51
C PHE A 45 -0.16 -4.96 12.82
N GLU A 46 1.12 -4.87 13.15
CA GLU A 46 1.77 -5.55 14.27
C GLU A 46 2.00 -4.61 15.46
N GLU A 47 1.94 -3.29 15.24
CA GLU A 47 2.11 -2.29 16.30
C GLU A 47 0.74 -1.83 16.85
N ASN A 48 0.56 -1.97 18.16
CA ASN A 48 -0.71 -1.73 18.86
C ASN A 48 -0.94 -0.25 19.26
N ASN A 49 -0.08 0.68 18.82
CA ASN A 49 -0.15 2.10 19.20
C ASN A 49 -0.86 2.93 18.11
N TYR A 50 -1.99 2.43 17.61
CA TYR A 50 -2.72 3.11 16.54
C TYR A 50 -3.24 4.48 16.99
N ASP A 51 -3.56 4.65 18.27
CA ASP A 51 -4.03 5.89 18.91
C ASP A 51 -3.00 7.04 18.82
N GLU A 52 -1.71 6.75 18.66
CA GLU A 52 -0.68 7.76 18.44
C GLU A 52 -0.69 8.32 17.01
N LEU A 53 -1.43 7.68 16.09
CA LEU A 53 -1.54 8.12 14.70
C LEU A 53 -2.46 9.34 14.61
N PHE A 54 -1.90 10.52 14.85
CA PHE A 54 -2.58 11.82 14.72
C PHE A 54 -3.37 11.95 13.41
N TYR A 55 -2.89 11.34 12.32
CA TYR A 55 -3.59 11.32 11.02
C TYR A 55 -5.00 10.70 11.08
N LEU A 56 -5.23 9.71 11.95
CA LEU A 56 -6.51 9.00 12.08
C LEU A 56 -7.41 9.56 13.21
N ASP A 57 -6.87 10.45 14.05
CA ASP A 57 -7.62 11.24 15.04
C ASP A 57 -8.32 12.42 14.34
N TYR A 58 -9.52 12.14 13.84
CA TYR A 58 -10.28 13.11 13.04
C TYR A 58 -10.80 14.27 13.85
N HIS A 59 -11.23 14.06 15.11
CA HIS A 59 -11.69 15.16 15.94
C HIS A 59 -10.56 16.15 16.19
N LYS A 60 -9.41 15.68 16.68
CA LYS A 60 -8.28 16.57 16.99
C LYS A 60 -7.79 17.31 15.74
N ARG A 61 -7.68 16.62 14.60
CA ARG A 61 -7.29 17.25 13.33
C ARG A 61 -8.27 18.32 12.88
N LEU A 62 -9.56 17.98 12.83
CA LEU A 62 -10.56 18.91 12.32
C LEU A 62 -10.82 20.07 13.26
N SER A 63 -10.65 19.87 14.57
CA SER A 63 -10.70 20.95 15.56
C SER A 63 -9.59 21.98 15.35
N LEU A 64 -8.37 21.58 14.98
CA LEU A 64 -7.31 22.54 14.59
C LEU A 64 -7.71 23.38 13.37
N TRP A 65 -8.32 22.75 12.36
CA TRP A 65 -8.77 23.46 11.17
C TRP A 65 -9.94 24.37 11.51
N ALA A 66 -10.92 23.90 12.28
CA ALA A 66 -12.08 24.67 12.71
C ALA A 66 -11.68 25.91 13.51
N ASN A 67 -10.65 25.79 14.37
CA ASN A 67 -10.11 26.91 15.13
C ASN A 67 -9.41 27.94 14.22
N ALA A 68 -8.76 27.48 13.15
CA ALA A 68 -8.03 28.36 12.24
C ALA A 68 -8.94 29.07 11.22
N ILE A 69 -9.92 28.36 10.65
CA ILE A 69 -10.74 28.85 9.53
C ILE A 69 -12.20 29.10 9.89
N GLY A 70 -12.62 28.71 11.09
CA GLY A 70 -14.02 28.73 11.52
C GLY A 70 -14.75 27.43 11.16
N LYS A 71 -15.55 26.92 12.09
CA LYS A 71 -16.33 25.69 11.91
C LYS A 71 -17.28 25.74 10.70
N ASN A 72 -17.93 26.87 10.46
CA ASN A 72 -18.88 27.05 9.34
C ASN A 72 -18.20 26.99 7.95
N ASN A 73 -16.87 27.10 7.91
CA ASN A 73 -16.08 27.01 6.69
C ASN A 73 -15.57 25.59 6.41
N LEU A 74 -15.86 24.63 7.31
CA LEU A 74 -15.61 23.22 7.10
C LEU A 74 -16.88 22.52 6.65
N VAL A 75 -16.81 21.84 5.50
CA VAL A 75 -17.84 20.94 5.01
C VAL A 75 -17.29 19.52 5.14
N ILE A 76 -17.83 18.74 6.06
CA ILE A 76 -17.33 17.39 6.35
C ILE A 76 -18.32 16.37 5.77
N ARG A 77 -17.79 15.34 5.11
CA ARG A 77 -18.55 14.27 4.47
C ARG A 77 -17.95 12.92 4.81
N LEU A 78 -18.78 11.88 4.90
CA LEU A 78 -18.30 10.51 4.91
C LEU A 78 -17.98 10.04 3.49
N PHE A 79 -16.80 9.43 3.31
CA PHE A 79 -16.38 8.77 2.08
C PHE A 79 -16.98 7.35 2.01
N GLU A 80 -18.30 7.26 2.09
CA GLU A 80 -19.03 6.00 2.02
C GLU A 80 -20.02 6.04 0.85
N ARG A 81 -20.11 4.95 0.09
CA ARG A 81 -20.94 4.93 -1.14
C ARG A 81 -22.39 5.31 -0.88
N ASN A 82 -22.92 4.97 0.29
CA ASN A 82 -24.31 5.28 0.64
C ASN A 82 -24.50 6.73 1.10
N SER A 83 -23.41 7.42 1.45
CA SER A 83 -23.42 8.83 1.90
C SER A 83 -23.10 9.80 0.76
N LEU A 84 -22.39 9.35 -0.27
CA LEU A 84 -21.97 10.17 -1.41
C LEU A 84 -23.06 10.26 -2.47
N LYS A 85 -23.18 11.41 -3.14
CA LYS A 85 -24.01 11.57 -4.33
C LYS A 85 -23.68 10.49 -5.37
N ASN A 86 -24.69 9.70 -5.76
CA ASN A 86 -24.55 8.57 -6.71
C ASN A 86 -23.47 7.55 -6.31
N GLY A 87 -23.06 7.51 -5.04
CA GLY A 87 -21.97 6.67 -4.55
C GLY A 87 -20.59 7.02 -5.09
N ASP A 88 -20.38 8.26 -5.52
CA ASP A 88 -19.14 8.73 -6.11
C ASP A 88 -18.73 10.10 -5.55
N ALA A 89 -17.49 10.21 -5.09
CA ALA A 89 -17.01 11.42 -4.43
C ALA A 89 -16.80 12.59 -5.39
N VAL A 90 -16.54 12.31 -6.69
CA VAL A 90 -16.48 13.38 -7.69
C VAL A 90 -17.87 13.93 -7.92
N CYS A 91 -18.88 13.07 -8.08
CA CYS A 91 -20.27 13.52 -8.16
C CYS A 91 -20.67 14.37 -6.96
N ASP A 92 -20.33 13.92 -5.75
CA ASP A 92 -20.63 14.60 -4.49
C ASP A 92 -19.96 15.98 -4.40
N PHE A 93 -18.68 16.06 -4.75
CA PHE A 93 -17.92 17.31 -4.71
C PHE A 93 -18.49 18.37 -5.67
N PHE A 94 -18.86 17.97 -6.89
CA PHE A 94 -19.47 18.88 -7.86
C PHE A 94 -20.87 19.32 -7.43
N ASP A 95 -21.66 18.42 -6.85
CA ASP A 95 -22.98 18.72 -6.27
C ASP A 95 -22.87 19.76 -5.14
N LEU A 96 -21.89 19.59 -4.24
CA LEU A 96 -21.58 20.55 -3.17
C LEU A 96 -21.23 21.95 -3.69
N LEU A 97 -20.57 22.05 -4.84
CA LEU A 97 -20.23 23.33 -5.47
C LEU A 97 -21.36 23.89 -6.34
N GLY A 98 -22.42 23.13 -6.60
CA GLY A 98 -23.47 23.50 -7.55
C GLY A 98 -22.99 23.54 -9.01
N ILE A 99 -21.94 22.78 -9.34
CA ILE A 99 -21.31 22.77 -10.67
C ILE A 99 -21.67 21.48 -11.41
N SER A 100 -21.93 21.57 -12.71
CA SER A 100 -22.18 20.39 -13.55
C SER A 100 -20.91 19.56 -13.74
N ILE A 101 -21.03 18.23 -13.62
CA ILE A 101 -19.92 17.30 -13.79
C ILE A 101 -19.50 17.26 -15.27
N PRO A 102 -18.19 17.30 -15.59
CA PRO A 102 -17.70 17.09 -16.95
C PRO A 102 -18.13 15.72 -17.51
N LYS A 103 -18.46 15.64 -18.81
CA LYS A 103 -18.95 14.41 -19.45
C LYS A 103 -17.95 13.24 -19.43
N GLU A 104 -16.66 13.52 -19.29
CA GLU A 104 -15.61 12.50 -19.23
C GLU A 104 -15.02 12.41 -17.82
N THR A 105 -15.47 11.43 -17.05
CA THR A 105 -14.80 11.03 -15.82
C THR A 105 -14.01 9.75 -16.08
N ARG A 106 -12.71 9.75 -15.76
CA ARG A 106 -11.89 8.54 -15.77
C ARG A 106 -11.70 8.09 -14.32
N ARG A 107 -11.96 6.81 -14.06
CA ARG A 107 -11.49 6.19 -12.81
C ARG A 107 -9.98 6.00 -12.89
N SER A 108 -9.27 6.92 -12.26
CA SER A 108 -7.89 6.72 -11.85
C SER A 108 -7.86 6.30 -10.38
N ASN A 109 -6.88 5.50 -9.96
CA ASN A 109 -6.69 4.95 -8.60
C ASN A 109 -7.38 3.61 -8.31
N GLU A 110 -7.27 2.66 -9.22
CA GLU A 110 -7.59 1.27 -8.88
C GLU A 110 -6.64 0.75 -7.79
N SER A 111 -7.18 -0.02 -6.84
CA SER A 111 -6.37 -0.72 -5.84
C SER A 111 -5.41 -1.68 -6.56
N LEU A 112 -4.18 -1.78 -6.07
CA LEU A 112 -3.28 -2.84 -6.51
C LEU A 112 -3.83 -4.19 -6.08
N SER A 113 -3.56 -5.22 -6.89
CA SER A 113 -3.66 -6.60 -6.43
C SER A 113 -2.68 -6.83 -5.27
N ARG A 114 -2.94 -7.83 -4.44
CA ARG A 114 -2.07 -8.21 -3.33
C ARG A 114 -0.62 -8.40 -3.76
N ASN A 115 -0.37 -9.16 -4.83
CA ASN A 115 1.01 -9.41 -5.32
C ASN A 115 1.71 -8.11 -5.71
N SER A 116 1.01 -7.20 -6.41
CA SER A 116 1.54 -5.89 -6.81
C SER A 116 1.85 -5.01 -5.60
N PHE A 117 0.93 -4.97 -4.63
CA PHE A 117 1.11 -4.25 -3.37
C PHE A 117 2.34 -4.74 -2.60
N GLU A 118 2.45 -6.06 -2.44
CA GLU A 118 3.55 -6.74 -1.75
C GLU A 118 4.91 -6.44 -2.38
N ILE A 119 5.00 -6.50 -3.71
CA ILE A 119 6.21 -6.16 -4.44
C ILE A 119 6.57 -4.69 -4.27
N GLY A 120 5.56 -3.80 -4.32
CA GLY A 120 5.74 -2.37 -4.06
C GLY A 120 6.38 -2.10 -2.70
N LEU A 121 5.90 -2.77 -1.64
CA LEU A 121 6.47 -2.65 -0.29
C LEU A 121 7.93 -3.09 -0.22
N ILE A 122 8.28 -4.25 -0.78
CA ILE A 122 9.67 -4.74 -0.80
C ILE A 122 10.57 -3.77 -1.57
N LEU A 123 10.11 -3.34 -2.75
CA LEU A 123 10.92 -2.46 -3.58
C LEU A 123 11.13 -1.12 -2.92
N ASN A 124 10.13 -0.57 -2.25
CA ASN A 124 10.30 0.62 -1.45
C ASN A 124 11.24 0.37 -0.27
N LYS A 125 11.13 -0.76 0.44
CA LYS A 125 12.04 -1.10 1.55
C LYS A 125 13.51 -1.10 1.15
N TYR A 126 13.85 -1.72 0.03
CA TYR A 126 15.25 -1.93 -0.35
C TYR A 126 15.79 -0.91 -1.36
N PHE A 127 14.92 -0.17 -2.06
CA PHE A 127 15.32 0.72 -3.14
C PHE A 127 14.72 2.13 -3.07
N CYS A 128 14.09 2.52 -1.95
CA CYS A 128 13.52 3.87 -1.77
C CYS A 128 14.51 5.02 -2.04
N HIS A 129 15.81 4.81 -1.79
CA HIS A 129 16.86 5.81 -2.01
C HIS A 129 17.41 5.87 -3.44
N ARG A 130 16.91 5.05 -4.37
CA ARG A 130 17.39 5.03 -5.77
C ARG A 130 16.39 5.76 -6.68
N HIS A 131 16.84 6.81 -7.35
CA HIS A 131 15.99 7.60 -8.27
C HIS A 131 15.34 6.75 -9.40
N HIS A 132 16.00 5.66 -9.80
CA HIS A 132 15.52 4.74 -10.83
C HIS A 132 14.37 3.82 -10.39
N THR A 133 14.11 3.68 -9.08
CA THR A 133 13.07 2.78 -8.54
C THR A 133 11.67 3.23 -8.92
N SER A 134 11.45 4.54 -9.07
CA SER A 134 10.17 5.11 -9.50
C SER A 134 9.75 4.63 -10.89
N LYS A 135 10.69 4.47 -11.82
CA LYS A 135 10.41 3.99 -13.19
C LYS A 135 10.15 2.49 -13.18
N LEU A 136 10.89 1.75 -12.36
CA LEU A 136 10.72 0.30 -12.20
C LEU A 136 9.35 -0.05 -11.59
N ILE A 137 8.97 0.60 -10.49
CA ILE A 137 7.68 0.43 -9.82
C ILE A 137 6.52 0.84 -10.76
N ARG A 138 6.67 1.95 -11.48
CA ARG A 138 5.67 2.35 -12.50
C ARG A 138 5.55 1.33 -13.64
N ASN A 139 6.65 0.78 -14.12
CA ASN A 139 6.63 -0.23 -15.18
C ASN A 139 6.01 -1.55 -14.70
N LEU A 140 6.24 -1.94 -13.44
CA LEU A 140 5.56 -3.07 -12.79
C LEU A 140 4.05 -2.90 -12.80
N PHE A 141 3.56 -1.72 -12.41
CA PHE A 141 2.12 -1.48 -12.28
C PHE A 141 1.42 -1.14 -13.59
N LYS A 142 2.15 -0.74 -14.64
CA LYS A 142 1.57 -0.51 -15.98
C LYS A 142 1.05 -1.78 -16.65
N HIS A 143 1.61 -2.94 -16.31
CA HIS A 143 1.28 -4.22 -16.95
C HIS A 143 0.54 -5.19 -16.03
N HIS A 144 0.29 -4.80 -14.78
CA HIS A 144 -0.46 -5.64 -13.84
C HIS A 144 -1.91 -5.17 -13.72
N ASN A 145 -2.82 -6.05 -14.13
CA ASN A 145 -4.24 -5.86 -13.94
C ASN A 145 -4.57 -5.79 -12.44
N ALA A 146 -5.50 -4.90 -12.08
CA ALA A 146 -6.12 -4.80 -10.76
C ALA A 146 -6.92 -6.07 -10.34
N SER A 147 -6.91 -7.12 -11.18
CA SER A 147 -7.55 -8.41 -10.93
C SER A 147 -6.72 -9.26 -9.97
N GLY A 148 -6.91 -9.06 -8.68
CA GLY A 148 -6.39 -9.94 -7.64
C GLY A 148 -7.02 -9.64 -6.28
N GLN A 149 -6.85 -10.55 -5.32
CA GLN A 149 -7.30 -10.33 -3.96
C GLN A 149 -6.64 -9.05 -3.41
N LYS A 150 -7.39 -8.18 -2.74
CA LYS A 150 -6.82 -6.99 -2.07
C LYS A 150 -6.03 -7.42 -0.83
N TYR A 151 -4.97 -6.69 -0.51
CA TYR A 151 -4.33 -6.81 0.80
C TYR A 151 -5.19 -6.09 1.84
N LEU A 152 -5.67 -6.85 2.83
CA LEU A 152 -6.52 -6.37 3.92
C LEU A 152 -6.01 -6.97 5.25
N PRO A 153 -6.13 -6.25 6.38
CA PRO A 153 -5.88 -6.79 7.70
C PRO A 153 -6.88 -7.89 8.06
N SER A 154 -6.61 -8.61 9.16
CA SER A 154 -7.64 -9.44 9.78
C SER A 154 -8.78 -8.58 10.30
N ARG A 155 -9.94 -9.20 10.51
CA ARG A 155 -11.09 -8.57 11.14
C ARG A 155 -10.77 -8.02 12.53
N SER A 156 -10.04 -8.79 13.34
CA SER A 156 -9.61 -8.35 14.67
C SER A 156 -8.70 -7.12 14.63
N THR A 157 -7.74 -7.08 13.71
CA THR A 157 -6.86 -5.92 13.51
C THR A 157 -7.66 -4.71 13.02
N ALA A 158 -8.54 -4.88 12.02
CA ALA A 158 -9.37 -3.79 11.53
C ALA A 158 -10.26 -3.19 12.62
N TYR A 159 -10.86 -4.05 13.45
CA TYR A 159 -11.63 -3.63 14.61
C TYR A 159 -10.76 -2.88 15.61
N SER A 160 -9.59 -3.42 15.95
CA SER A 160 -8.65 -2.77 16.89
C SER A 160 -8.28 -1.37 16.43
N ILE A 161 -7.94 -1.18 15.15
CA ILE A 161 -7.61 0.13 14.57
C ILE A 161 -8.78 1.09 14.74
N TYR A 162 -10.00 0.68 14.39
CA TYR A 162 -11.19 1.53 14.52
C TYR A 162 -11.47 1.87 15.98
N SER A 163 -11.42 0.87 16.88
CA SER A 163 -11.75 1.04 18.28
C SER A 163 -10.80 1.98 19.02
N SER A 164 -9.52 2.06 18.60
CA SER A 164 -8.54 3.02 19.14
C SER A 164 -8.97 4.48 18.97
N PHE A 165 -9.94 4.78 18.10
CA PHE A 165 -10.45 6.13 17.84
C PHE A 165 -11.92 6.30 18.22
N SER A 166 -12.50 5.40 19.01
CA SER A 166 -13.93 5.48 19.41
C SER A 166 -14.26 6.82 20.08
N ASP A 167 -13.43 7.26 21.02
CA ASP A 167 -13.62 8.53 21.73
C ASP A 167 -13.51 9.73 20.78
N SER A 168 -12.47 9.76 19.93
CA SER A 168 -12.34 10.76 18.87
C SER A 168 -13.56 10.76 17.93
N ASN A 169 -14.14 9.61 17.60
CA ASN A 169 -15.30 9.55 16.72
C ASN A 169 -16.56 10.10 17.39
N ILE A 170 -16.75 9.81 18.68
CA ILE A 170 -17.84 10.38 19.48
C ILE A 170 -17.69 11.91 19.57
N GLU A 171 -16.48 12.39 19.87
CA GLU A 171 -16.20 13.82 19.93
C GLU A 171 -16.39 14.51 18.56
N LEU A 172 -15.99 13.85 17.46
CA LEU A 172 -16.21 14.33 16.10
C LEU A 172 -17.71 14.53 15.83
N MET A 173 -18.55 13.54 16.17
CA MET A 173 -20.00 13.63 15.99
C MET A 173 -20.61 14.74 16.83
N ASN A 174 -20.27 14.80 18.12
CA ASN A 174 -20.74 15.85 19.02
C ASN A 174 -20.34 17.26 18.53
N ALA A 175 -19.11 17.37 18.01
CA ALA A 175 -18.58 18.64 17.54
C ALA A 175 -19.13 19.03 16.17
N PHE A 176 -19.36 18.11 15.24
CA PHE A 176 -19.60 18.47 13.83
C PHE A 176 -20.92 17.95 13.23
N GLY A 177 -21.61 17.01 13.89
CA GLY A 177 -22.91 16.49 13.46
C GLY A 177 -23.02 14.97 13.55
N ASP A 178 -24.23 14.48 13.85
CA ASP A 178 -24.52 13.04 13.98
C ASP A 178 -24.44 12.27 12.64
N ASP A 179 -24.48 12.98 11.52
CA ASP A 179 -24.32 12.42 10.17
C ASP A 179 -22.89 11.91 9.89
N LEU A 180 -21.94 12.18 10.80
CA LEU A 180 -20.56 11.71 10.73
C LEU A 180 -20.32 10.35 11.43
N LYS A 181 -21.39 9.59 11.67
CA LYS A 181 -21.28 8.24 12.23
C LYS A 181 -20.79 7.23 11.18
N PHE A 182 -19.65 6.59 11.44
CA PHE A 182 -19.15 5.49 10.60
C PHE A 182 -20.00 4.22 10.75
N ASP A 183 -20.07 3.42 9.69
CA ASP A 183 -20.62 2.07 9.80
C ASP A 183 -19.66 1.17 10.59
N GLU A 184 -20.21 0.19 11.31
CA GLU A 184 -19.44 -0.81 12.06
C GLU A 184 -19.48 -2.18 11.36
N ASP A 185 -19.55 -2.19 10.02
CA ASP A 185 -19.48 -3.41 9.23
C ASP A 185 -18.02 -3.80 8.93
N PHE A 186 -17.60 -4.93 9.48
CA PHE A 186 -16.27 -5.52 9.27
C PHE A 186 -16.33 -6.85 8.49
N THR A 187 -17.46 -7.16 7.85
CA THR A 187 -17.66 -8.41 7.08
C THR A 187 -16.72 -8.54 5.90
N MET A 188 -16.24 -7.41 5.34
CA MET A 188 -15.24 -7.39 4.26
C MET A 188 -13.87 -7.96 4.67
N TYR A 189 -13.57 -8.06 5.97
CA TYR A 189 -12.31 -8.60 6.48
C TYR A 189 -12.44 -10.08 6.83
N SER A 190 -11.38 -10.85 6.59
CA SER A 190 -11.28 -12.25 7.01
C SER A 190 -10.74 -12.38 8.43
N GLU A 191 -11.07 -13.48 9.12
CA GLU A 191 -10.53 -13.78 10.46
C GLU A 191 -9.01 -13.99 10.44
N GLN A 192 -8.51 -14.65 9.40
CA GLN A 192 -7.09 -14.94 9.30
C GLN A 192 -6.33 -13.72 8.80
N ASN A 193 -5.31 -13.33 9.56
CA ASN A 193 -4.28 -12.45 9.07
C ASN A 193 -3.42 -13.29 8.10
N LYS A 194 -3.59 -13.11 6.79
CA LYS A 194 -2.74 -13.81 5.82
C LYS A 194 -1.35 -13.17 5.91
N LYS A 195 -0.50 -13.70 6.80
CA LYS A 195 0.90 -13.28 6.95
C LYS A 195 1.52 -13.11 5.57
N PHE A 196 2.26 -12.03 5.44
CA PHE A 196 3.02 -11.74 4.25
C PHE A 196 4.02 -12.87 3.98
N THR A 197 3.81 -13.57 2.88
CA THR A 197 4.78 -14.53 2.34
C THR A 197 4.97 -14.20 0.88
N LEU A 198 6.21 -13.91 0.49
CA LEU A 198 6.56 -13.79 -0.93
C LEU A 198 6.26 -15.13 -1.62
N GLY A 199 5.12 -15.17 -2.32
CA GLY A 199 4.80 -16.28 -3.20
C GLY A 199 5.81 -16.39 -4.32
N LYS A 200 5.96 -17.60 -4.87
CA LYS A 200 6.83 -17.88 -6.02
C LYS A 200 6.56 -16.93 -7.20
N GLU A 201 5.29 -16.61 -7.45
CA GLU A 201 4.86 -15.65 -8.49
C GLU A 201 5.39 -14.24 -8.25
N SER A 202 5.33 -13.75 -7.00
CA SER A 202 5.85 -12.42 -6.65
C SER A 202 7.37 -12.34 -6.83
N ILE A 203 8.08 -13.42 -6.50
CA ILE A 203 9.52 -13.55 -6.72
C ILE A 203 9.85 -13.53 -8.22
N ASP A 204 9.12 -14.29 -9.03
CA ASP A 204 9.31 -14.36 -10.48
C ASP A 204 9.07 -12.99 -11.15
N LEU A 205 8.08 -12.26 -10.67
CA LEU A 205 7.78 -10.91 -11.11
C LEU A 205 8.89 -9.90 -10.75
N ILE A 206 9.45 -9.98 -9.54
CA ILE A 206 10.60 -9.16 -9.15
C ILE A 206 11.80 -9.44 -10.07
N PHE A 207 12.15 -10.71 -10.25
CA PHE A 207 13.31 -11.08 -11.08
C PHE A 207 13.14 -10.67 -12.54
N SER A 208 12.00 -10.95 -13.15
CA SER A 208 11.71 -10.55 -14.53
C SER A 208 11.75 -9.03 -14.70
N THR A 209 11.20 -8.28 -13.75
CA THR A 209 11.24 -6.81 -13.80
C THR A 209 12.66 -6.27 -13.69
N LEU A 210 13.44 -6.76 -12.74
CA LEU A 210 14.83 -6.32 -12.56
C LEU A 210 15.68 -6.65 -13.79
N ALA A 211 15.44 -7.81 -14.42
CA ALA A 211 16.11 -8.22 -15.65
C ALA A 211 15.70 -7.36 -16.86
N ASN A 212 14.40 -7.12 -17.06
CA ASN A 212 13.90 -6.29 -18.17
C ASN A 212 14.38 -4.84 -18.09
N ASN A 213 14.66 -4.34 -16.89
CA ASN A 213 15.24 -3.01 -16.68
C ASN A 213 16.78 -3.02 -16.61
N GLN A 214 17.44 -4.13 -16.95
CA GLN A 214 18.90 -4.31 -16.94
C GLN A 214 19.58 -4.04 -15.59
N ILE A 215 18.81 -4.06 -14.50
CA ILE A 215 19.34 -3.86 -13.14
C ILE A 215 20.04 -5.14 -12.66
N LEU A 216 19.55 -6.29 -13.12
CA LEU A 216 20.03 -7.61 -12.75
C LEU A 216 20.30 -8.43 -14.02
N SER A 217 21.44 -9.13 -14.09
CA SER A 217 21.74 -10.04 -15.18
C SER A 217 21.90 -11.46 -14.65
N SER A 218 21.65 -12.45 -15.52
CA SER A 218 21.89 -13.87 -15.22
C SER A 218 23.33 -14.11 -14.76
N ASP A 219 24.31 -13.44 -15.39
CA ASP A 219 25.72 -13.58 -15.03
C ASP A 219 26.02 -13.02 -13.64
N LYS A 220 25.49 -11.85 -13.26
CA LYS A 220 25.66 -11.29 -11.90
C LYS A 220 25.04 -12.20 -10.83
N LEU A 221 23.88 -12.78 -11.09
CA LEU A 221 23.25 -13.73 -10.18
C LEU A 221 24.06 -15.02 -10.04
N ARG A 222 24.56 -15.56 -11.16
CA ARG A 222 25.45 -16.71 -11.15
C ARG A 222 26.71 -16.44 -10.33
N ASP A 223 27.35 -15.29 -10.55
CA ASP A 223 28.62 -14.96 -9.89
C ASP A 223 28.41 -14.75 -8.38
N ALA A 224 27.32 -14.09 -7.98
CA ALA A 224 26.91 -13.99 -6.58
C ALA A 224 26.63 -15.37 -5.95
N ALA A 225 25.91 -16.25 -6.66
CA ALA A 225 25.66 -17.61 -6.21
C ALA A 225 26.95 -18.40 -5.98
N ILE A 226 27.92 -18.32 -6.91
CA ILE A 226 29.23 -18.96 -6.77
C ILE A 226 29.97 -18.40 -5.56
N SER A 227 29.94 -17.08 -5.33
CA SER A 227 30.64 -16.46 -4.19
C SER A 227 30.10 -16.92 -2.83
N LEU A 228 28.82 -17.29 -2.76
CA LEU A 228 28.15 -17.75 -1.54
C LEU A 228 28.20 -19.27 -1.35
N GLU A 229 28.70 -20.04 -2.32
CA GLU A 229 28.52 -21.50 -2.33
C GLU A 229 29.18 -22.22 -1.15
N GLN A 230 30.20 -21.62 -0.54
CA GLN A 230 30.89 -22.15 0.64
C GLN A 230 30.35 -21.59 1.97
N VAL A 231 29.56 -20.50 1.91
CA VAL A 231 29.08 -19.77 3.09
C VAL A 231 27.63 -20.11 3.38
N ASN A 232 26.78 -20.12 2.35
CA ASN A 232 25.36 -20.41 2.48
C ASN A 232 24.87 -21.10 1.21
N LEU A 233 24.86 -22.42 1.25
CA LEU A 233 24.54 -23.26 0.11
C LEU A 233 23.07 -23.12 -0.33
N GLU A 234 22.14 -22.91 0.60
CA GLU A 234 20.72 -22.66 0.27
C GLU A 234 20.54 -21.33 -0.48
N GLN A 235 21.16 -20.24 0.00
CA GLN A 235 21.11 -18.96 -0.72
C GLN A 235 21.81 -19.04 -2.07
N SER A 236 22.93 -19.75 -2.16
CA SER A 236 23.61 -20.03 -3.43
C SER A 236 22.68 -20.75 -4.42
N ARG A 237 21.96 -21.79 -3.97
CA ARG A 237 20.97 -22.50 -4.79
C ARG A 237 19.84 -21.58 -5.26
N LEU A 238 19.31 -20.73 -4.38
CA LEU A 238 18.25 -19.79 -4.73
C LEU A 238 18.70 -18.80 -5.81
N LEU A 239 19.87 -18.18 -5.65
CA LEU A 239 20.43 -17.25 -6.63
C LEU A 239 20.74 -17.93 -7.97
N MET A 240 21.27 -19.16 -7.95
CA MET A 240 21.54 -19.94 -9.15
C MET A 240 20.25 -20.34 -9.88
N SER A 241 19.19 -20.67 -9.14
CA SER A 241 17.86 -20.93 -9.70
C SER A 241 17.28 -19.68 -10.38
N ALA A 242 17.44 -18.51 -9.77
CA ALA A 242 17.04 -17.24 -10.38
C ALA A 242 17.87 -16.93 -11.65
N ALA A 243 19.18 -17.19 -11.64
CA ALA A 243 20.03 -17.05 -12.82
C ALA A 243 19.56 -17.94 -13.98
N LEU A 244 19.12 -19.17 -13.67
CA LEU A 244 18.60 -20.13 -14.65
C LEU A 244 17.30 -19.63 -15.30
N LYS A 245 16.39 -19.03 -14.53
CA LYS A 245 15.15 -18.46 -15.07
C LYS A 245 15.42 -17.39 -16.12
N LEU A 246 16.46 -16.57 -15.93
CA LEU A 246 16.87 -15.53 -16.89
C LEU A 246 17.65 -16.09 -18.08
N LYS A 247 18.30 -17.25 -17.94
CA LYS A 247 19.08 -17.90 -19.01
C LYS A 247 18.88 -19.43 -18.98
N PRO A 248 17.72 -19.93 -19.45
CA PRO A 248 17.31 -21.33 -19.26
C PRO A 248 18.30 -22.37 -19.82
N HIS A 249 19.03 -22.00 -20.87
CA HIS A 249 20.00 -22.87 -21.55
C HIS A 249 21.45 -22.71 -21.06
N GLY A 250 21.68 -22.03 -19.92
CA GLY A 250 23.01 -21.84 -19.36
C GLY A 250 23.60 -23.14 -18.80
N LYS A 251 24.48 -23.82 -19.56
CA LYS A 251 25.11 -25.10 -19.17
C LYS A 251 25.78 -25.05 -17.79
N THR A 252 26.57 -24.01 -17.51
CA THR A 252 27.25 -23.82 -16.21
C THR A 252 26.27 -23.66 -15.06
N ILE A 253 25.18 -22.90 -15.29
CA ILE A 253 24.14 -22.64 -14.28
C ILE A 253 23.41 -23.95 -13.96
N GLN A 254 22.99 -24.70 -14.98
CA GLN A 254 22.32 -25.99 -14.79
C GLN A 254 23.20 -27.00 -14.05
N SER A 255 24.50 -27.07 -14.42
CA SER A 255 25.45 -27.98 -13.77
C SER A 255 25.66 -27.63 -12.30
N LYS A 256 25.89 -26.36 -11.97
CA LYS A 256 26.05 -25.89 -10.58
C LYS A 256 24.78 -26.10 -9.75
N LEU A 257 23.61 -25.79 -10.31
CA LEU A 257 22.33 -25.96 -9.60
C LEU A 257 22.10 -27.42 -9.20
N LYS A 258 22.32 -28.37 -10.13
CA LYS A 258 22.26 -29.82 -9.83
C LYS A 258 23.24 -30.22 -8.72
N LYS A 259 24.46 -29.65 -8.73
CA LYS A 259 25.46 -29.89 -7.67
C LYS A 259 24.94 -29.40 -6.31
N TYR A 260 24.38 -28.20 -6.24
CA TYR A 260 23.85 -27.64 -5.00
C TYR A 260 22.67 -28.46 -4.47
N GLU A 261 21.73 -28.85 -5.34
CA GLU A 261 20.60 -29.71 -4.98
C GLU A 261 21.04 -31.07 -4.43
N LYS A 262 22.11 -31.65 -4.98
CA LYS A 262 22.68 -32.89 -4.47
C LYS A 262 23.30 -32.69 -3.08
N LEU A 263 24.16 -31.70 -2.92
CA LEU A 263 24.84 -31.42 -1.66
C LEU A 263 23.86 -31.11 -0.51
N LEU A 264 22.74 -30.42 -0.79
CA LEU A 264 21.70 -30.13 0.21
C LEU A 264 20.85 -31.36 0.57
N LYS A 265 20.70 -32.33 -0.34
CA LYS A 265 20.06 -33.61 -0.04
C LYS A 265 20.97 -34.53 0.77
N ASP A 266 22.27 -34.50 0.51
CA ASP A 266 23.26 -35.35 1.17
C ASP A 266 23.67 -34.81 2.57
N GLY A 267 23.36 -33.55 2.88
CA GLY A 267 23.70 -32.87 4.14
C GLY A 267 22.56 -32.75 5.17
N ASN A 268 21.40 -33.36 4.91
CA ASN A 268 20.26 -33.47 5.83
C ASN A 268 20.10 -34.90 6.33
#